data_AF-A0A446ZIU1-F1
#
_entry.id   AF-A0A446ZIU1-F1
#
_cell.length_a   1.000
_cell.length_b   1.000
_cell.length_c   1.000
_cell.angle_alpha   90.00
_cell.angle_beta   90.00
_cell.angle_gamma   90.00
#
_symmetry.space_group_name_H-M   'P 1'
#
loop_
_entity.id
_entity.type
_entity.pdbx_description
1 polymer ?
#
loop_
_entity_poly.entity_id
_entity_poly.type
_entity_poly.pdbx_seq_one_letter_code
_entity_poly.pdbx_strand_id
1 'polypeptide(L)'
;MNSLSNLQPVSKDLMIKIYILRTMMYCGVLWGLFHQGWAIKSDQEDFIFPFWLNGLQAHRYAKEHWPHYKPRRITPKDFHESLLPTLTRLNVTPALFNSSHRKLKLSTQQMHHFFFKHPHWQRA
;
A
#
# COMPACT_ATOMS: atom_id res chain seq x y z
N MET A 1 -31.73 -30.08 7.87
CA MET A 1 -30.74 -29.35 8.70
C MET A 1 -29.42 -29.40 7.94
N ASN A 2 -29.04 -28.32 7.26
CA ASN A 2 -27.85 -28.31 6.40
C ASN A 2 -26.59 -28.20 7.27
N SER A 3 -25.77 -29.26 7.23
CA SER A 3 -24.53 -29.37 8.01
C SER A 3 -23.51 -28.33 7.56
N LEU A 4 -23.09 -27.47 8.48
CA LEU A 4 -22.01 -26.48 8.32
C LEU A 4 -20.60 -27.11 8.30
N SER A 5 -20.48 -28.43 8.12
CA SER A 5 -19.27 -29.20 8.41
C SER A 5 -18.16 -29.15 7.34
N ASN A 6 -18.31 -28.35 6.27
CA ASN A 6 -17.35 -28.27 5.16
C ASN A 6 -16.80 -26.87 4.90
N LEU A 7 -16.70 -26.04 5.94
CA LEU A 7 -15.95 -24.78 5.83
C LEU A 7 -14.44 -25.09 5.93
N GLN A 8 -13.78 -25.19 4.77
CA GLN A 8 -12.33 -25.26 4.69
C GLN A 8 -11.72 -24.04 5.41
N PRO A 9 -10.69 -24.19 6.25
CA PRO A 9 -10.07 -23.05 6.90
C PRO A 9 -9.54 -22.09 5.83
N VAL A 10 -9.96 -20.83 5.91
CA VAL A 10 -9.48 -19.76 5.03
C VAL A 10 -7.95 -19.77 5.04
N SER A 11 -7.33 -19.76 3.85
CA SER A 11 -5.87 -19.79 3.75
C SER A 11 -5.25 -18.60 4.50
N LYS A 12 -4.13 -18.83 5.18
CA LYS A 12 -3.43 -17.78 5.95
C LYS A 12 -3.14 -16.54 5.08
N ASP A 13 -2.81 -16.73 3.81
CA ASP A 13 -2.57 -15.64 2.86
C ASP A 13 -3.84 -14.83 2.56
N LEU A 14 -5.01 -15.48 2.46
CA LEU A 14 -6.28 -14.78 2.27
C LEU A 14 -6.65 -13.98 3.52
N MET A 15 -6.45 -14.53 4.72
CA MET A 15 -6.65 -13.79 5.98
C MET A 15 -5.73 -12.56 6.07
N ILE A 16 -4.46 -12.71 5.71
CA ILE A 16 -3.49 -11.60 5.69
C ILE A 16 -3.91 -10.53 4.69
N LYS A 17 -4.32 -10.91 3.48
CA LYS A 17 -4.81 -9.97 2.46
C LYS A 17 -6.04 -9.21 2.96
N ILE A 18 -7.03 -9.90 3.53
CA ILE A 18 -8.24 -9.27 4.08
C ILE A 18 -7.88 -8.29 5.21
N TYR A 19 -6.98 -8.68 6.12
CA TYR A 19 -6.51 -7.83 7.20
C TYR A 19 -5.81 -6.57 6.68
N ILE A 20 -4.93 -6.72 5.69
CA ILE A 20 -4.24 -5.60 5.03
C ILE A 20 -5.26 -4.65 4.39
N LEU A 21 -6.21 -5.18 3.61
CA LEU A 21 -7.22 -4.35 2.94
C LEU A 21 -8.09 -3.59 3.94
N ARG A 22 -8.55 -4.26 5.01
CA ARG A 22 -9.24 -3.59 6.12
C ARG A 22 -8.36 -2.51 6.75
N THR A 23 -7.11 -2.82 7.03
CA THR A 23 -6.17 -1.86 7.60
C THR A 23 -6.00 -0.65 6.69
N MET A 24 -5.88 -0.83 5.37
CA MET A 24 -5.80 0.25 4.40
C MET A 24 -7.06 1.11 4.36
N MET A 25 -8.24 0.52 4.56
CA MET A 25 -9.51 1.26 4.64
C MET A 25 -9.61 2.15 5.89
N TYR A 26 -8.98 1.75 7.01
CA TYR A 26 -9.01 2.52 8.26
C TYR A 26 -7.77 3.40 8.46
N CYS A 27 -6.62 3.00 7.92
CA CYS A 27 -5.37 3.74 7.98
C CYS A 27 -5.38 4.82 6.90
N GLY A 28 -5.83 6.02 7.27
CA GLY A 28 -5.72 7.22 6.43
C GLY A 28 -4.30 7.76 6.29
N VAL A 29 -3.26 6.93 6.31
CA VAL A 29 -1.88 7.37 6.12
C VAL A 29 -1.07 6.29 5.44
N LEU A 30 -0.37 6.67 4.38
CA LEU A 30 0.63 5.84 3.72
C LEU A 30 2.03 6.37 3.99
N TRP A 31 3.02 5.52 3.81
CA TRP A 31 4.42 5.88 3.88
C TRP A 31 5.11 5.46 2.60
N GLY A 32 5.90 6.36 2.02
CA GLY A 32 6.80 6.09 0.92
C GLY A 32 8.24 6.46 1.29
N LEU A 33 9.18 6.20 0.39
CA LEU A 33 10.56 6.64 0.52
C LEU A 33 10.83 7.83 -0.38
N PHE A 34 11.51 8.85 0.16
CA PHE A 34 11.77 10.10 -0.55
C PHE A 34 13.24 10.52 -0.45
N HIS A 35 13.83 10.87 -1.59
CA HIS A 35 15.12 11.53 -1.73
C HIS A 35 15.14 12.34 -3.03
N GLN A 36 14.84 13.64 -2.95
CA GLN A 36 14.67 14.52 -4.13
C GLN A 36 13.62 14.02 -5.15
N GLY A 37 12.78 13.06 -4.74
CA GLY A 37 11.84 12.33 -5.59
C GLY A 37 11.34 11.10 -4.85
N TRP A 38 10.23 10.54 -5.33
CA TRP A 38 9.68 9.29 -4.80
C TRP A 38 10.51 8.10 -5.28
N ALA A 39 10.79 7.17 -4.36
CA ALA A 39 11.40 5.90 -4.72
C ALA A 39 10.50 5.11 -5.68
N ILE A 40 11.04 4.71 -6.82
CA ILE A 40 10.38 3.83 -7.80
C ILE A 40 11.37 2.72 -8.12
N LYS A 41 10.91 1.47 -8.03
CA LYS A 41 11.72 0.28 -8.26
C LYS A 41 11.25 -0.41 -9.54
N SER A 42 12.18 -0.93 -10.34
CA SER A 42 11.85 -1.85 -11.43
C SER A 42 11.48 -3.24 -10.88
N ASP A 43 10.44 -3.83 -11.46
CA ASP A 43 9.89 -5.10 -11.06
C ASP A 43 9.48 -5.92 -12.27
N GLN A 44 10.46 -6.64 -12.83
CA GLN A 44 10.35 -7.32 -14.13
C GLN A 44 10.07 -6.28 -15.22
N GLU A 45 8.89 -6.34 -15.85
CA GLU A 45 8.47 -5.44 -16.93
C GLU A 45 7.72 -4.20 -16.40
N ASP A 46 7.43 -4.14 -15.09
CA ASP A 46 6.70 -3.04 -14.47
C ASP A 46 7.62 -2.11 -13.66
N PHE A 47 7.17 -0.87 -13.48
CA PHE A 47 7.66 0.01 -12.41
C PHE A 47 6.71 -0.02 -11.23
N ILE A 48 7.26 -0.14 -10.03
CA ILE A 48 6.48 -0.14 -8.79
C ILE A 48 6.86 1.00 -7.87
N PHE A 49 5.86 1.55 -7.20
CA PHE A 49 6.02 2.48 -6.10
C PHE A 49 5.85 1.70 -4.79
N PRO A 50 6.94 1.39 -4.06
CA PRO A 50 6.86 0.70 -2.78
C PRO A 50 6.28 1.64 -1.71
N PHE A 51 5.28 1.15 -0.99
CA PHE A 51 4.68 1.85 0.14
C PHE A 51 4.48 0.95 1.35
N TRP A 52 4.26 1.58 2.50
CA TRP A 52 4.06 0.91 3.80
C TRP A 52 2.91 1.56 4.57
N LEU A 53 2.30 0.77 5.45
CA LEU A 53 1.28 1.26 6.40
C LEU A 53 1.89 1.83 7.69
N ASN A 54 3.21 1.67 7.87
CA ASN A 54 3.95 2.14 9.05
C ASN A 54 5.33 2.67 8.65
N GLY A 55 5.65 3.89 9.11
CA GLY A 55 6.94 4.54 8.86
C GLY A 55 8.14 3.77 9.40
N LEU A 56 7.99 2.97 10.48
CA LEU A 56 9.07 2.13 11.00
C LEU A 56 9.46 1.02 10.01
N GLN A 57 8.49 0.44 9.30
CA GLN A 57 8.77 -0.59 8.29
C GLN A 57 9.47 0.04 7.09
N ALA A 58 9.00 1.20 6.63
CA ALA A 58 9.66 1.98 5.59
C ALA A 58 11.11 2.33 5.99
N HIS A 59 11.34 2.73 7.25
CA HIS A 59 12.68 3.07 7.76
C HIS A 59 13.63 1.88 7.72
N ARG A 60 13.18 0.72 8.20
CA ARG A 60 13.99 -0.51 8.19
C ARG A 60 14.34 -0.91 6.77
N TYR A 61 13.37 -0.89 5.86
CA TYR A 61 13.59 -1.19 4.45
C TYR A 61 14.60 -0.21 3.80
N ALA A 62 14.47 1.09 4.09
CA ALA A 62 15.38 2.11 3.56
C ALA A 62 16.82 1.87 4.00
N LYS A 63 17.05 1.54 5.28
CA LYS A 63 18.40 1.27 5.79
C LYS A 63 19.12 0.16 5.04
N GLU A 64 18.38 -0.87 4.66
CA GLU A 64 18.95 -2.06 4.00
C GLU A 64 19.11 -1.87 2.49
N HIS A 65 18.13 -1.25 1.84
CA HIS A 65 18.04 -1.26 0.38
C HIS A 65 18.17 0.13 -0.28
N TRP A 66 17.86 1.21 0.44
CA TRP A 66 17.79 2.58 -0.10
C TRP A 66 18.36 3.60 0.92
N PRO A 67 19.66 3.52 1.29
CA PRO A 67 20.21 4.21 2.47
C PRO A 67 20.14 5.73 2.42
N HIS A 68 20.04 6.32 1.22
CA HIS A 68 19.90 7.77 1.04
C HIS A 68 18.44 8.26 1.12
N TYR A 69 17.48 7.34 1.08
CA TYR A 69 16.05 7.68 1.13
C TYR A 69 15.54 7.66 2.56
N LYS A 70 14.61 8.59 2.84
CA LYS A 70 13.96 8.68 4.15
C LYS A 70 12.48 8.36 4.05
N PRO A 71 11.89 7.69 5.06
CA PRO A 71 10.45 7.54 5.14
C PRO A 71 9.75 8.89 5.16
N ARG A 72 8.76 9.05 4.30
CA ARG A 72 7.92 10.23 4.22
C ARG A 72 6.46 9.82 4.33
N ARG A 73 5.75 10.46 5.26
CA ARG A 73 4.31 10.32 5.44
C ARG A 73 3.58 10.91 4.23
N ILE A 74 2.56 10.22 3.77
CA ILE A 74 1.66 10.62 2.69
C ILE A 74 0.26 10.68 3.31
N THR A 75 -0.32 11.88 3.36
CA THR A 75 -1.69 12.07 3.85
C THR A 75 -2.70 11.58 2.81
N PRO A 76 -3.97 11.31 3.15
CA PRO A 76 -4.94 10.90 2.15
C PRO A 76 -5.18 12.00 1.13
N LYS A 77 -5.11 13.27 1.54
CA LYS A 77 -5.20 14.43 0.65
C LYS A 77 -4.06 14.42 -0.37
N ASP A 78 -2.81 14.36 0.09
CA ASP A 78 -1.64 14.30 -0.81
C ASP A 78 -1.66 13.05 -1.69
N PHE A 79 -2.18 11.94 -1.14
CA PHE A 79 -2.33 10.71 -1.89
C PHE A 79 -3.34 10.88 -3.04
N HIS A 80 -4.50 11.46 -2.76
CA HIS A 80 -5.57 11.67 -3.73
C HIS A 80 -5.21 12.72 -4.79
N GLU A 81 -4.75 13.89 -4.35
CA GLU A 81 -4.61 15.07 -5.20
C GLU A 81 -3.31 15.06 -6.00
N SER A 82 -2.26 14.41 -5.51
CA SER A 82 -0.93 14.50 -6.11
C SER A 82 -0.34 13.15 -6.49
N LEU A 83 -0.21 12.22 -5.54
CA LEU A 83 0.55 11.00 -5.77
C LEU A 83 -0.20 10.03 -6.70
N LEU A 84 -1.48 9.76 -6.45
CA LEU A 84 -2.25 8.79 -7.24
C LEU A 84 -2.39 9.20 -8.73
N PRO A 85 -2.67 10.48 -9.08
CA PRO A 85 -2.63 10.94 -10.45
C PRO A 85 -1.24 10.80 -11.08
N THR A 86 -0.18 11.08 -10.32
CA THR A 86 1.21 10.96 -10.79
C THR A 86 1.56 9.50 -11.11
N LEU A 87 1.26 8.56 -10.22
CA LEU A 87 1.50 7.13 -10.45
C LEU A 87 0.72 6.61 -11.65
N THR A 88 -0.53 7.04 -11.81
CA THR A 88 -1.36 6.71 -12.98
C THR A 88 -0.72 7.22 -14.27
N ARG A 89 -0.30 8.49 -14.32
CA ARG A 89 0.33 9.10 -15.50
C ARG A 89 1.65 8.43 -15.88
N LEU A 90 2.42 7.97 -14.89
CA LEU A 90 3.71 7.32 -15.10
C LEU A 90 3.61 5.80 -15.31
N ASN A 91 2.40 5.23 -15.33
CA ASN A 91 2.17 3.79 -15.38
C ASN A 91 2.96 3.02 -14.29
N VAL A 92 3.00 3.57 -13.07
CA VAL A 92 3.70 2.99 -11.93
C VAL A 92 2.70 2.34 -11.00
N THR A 93 2.91 1.07 -10.67
CA THR A 93 2.00 0.29 -9.82
C THR A 93 2.34 0.45 -8.34
N PRO A 94 1.43 0.96 -7.49
CA PRO A 94 1.58 0.91 -6.05
C PRO A 94 1.75 -0.52 -5.54
N ALA A 95 2.75 -0.77 -4.71
CA ALA A 95 2.99 -2.07 -4.09
C ALA A 95 3.20 -1.92 -2.58
N LEU A 96 2.34 -2.58 -1.79
CA LEU A 96 2.50 -2.64 -0.35
C LEU A 96 3.62 -3.62 -0.01
N PHE A 97 4.62 -3.16 0.73
CA PHE A 97 5.70 -4.00 1.24
C PHE A 97 5.46 -4.32 2.71
N ASN A 98 5.79 -5.55 3.11
CA ASN A 98 5.78 -5.97 4.52
C ASN A 98 7.18 -6.35 5.00
N SER A 99 7.29 -6.61 6.31
CA SER A 99 8.54 -7.02 6.97
C SER A 99 9.13 -8.33 6.45
N SER A 100 8.36 -9.15 5.72
CA SER A 100 8.84 -10.41 5.11
C SER A 100 9.30 -10.22 3.66
N HIS A 101 9.47 -8.97 3.21
CA HIS A 101 9.76 -8.60 1.81
C HIS A 101 8.71 -9.12 0.81
N ARG A 102 7.53 -9.56 1.28
CA ARG A 102 6.41 -9.87 0.41
C ARG A 102 5.76 -8.56 -0.03
N LYS A 103 5.32 -8.52 -1.28
CA LYS A 103 4.68 -7.37 -1.90
C LYS A 103 3.27 -7.69 -2.35
N LEU A 104 2.34 -6.76 -2.15
CA LEU A 104 0.99 -6.79 -2.70
C LEU A 104 0.84 -5.62 -3.67
N LYS A 105 0.81 -5.91 -4.98
CA LYS A 105 0.52 -4.92 -6.02
C LYS A 105 -0.97 -4.58 -6.00
N LEU A 106 -1.28 -3.29 -6.08
CA LEU A 106 -2.65 -2.78 -6.17
C LEU A 106 -2.70 -1.75 -7.29
N SER A 107 -3.69 -1.84 -8.17
CA SER A 107 -3.90 -0.83 -9.20
C SER A 107 -4.26 0.52 -8.57
N THR A 108 -4.03 1.60 -9.29
CA THR A 108 -4.41 2.95 -8.80
C THR A 108 -5.92 3.07 -8.57
N GLN A 109 -6.74 2.37 -9.36
CA GLN A 109 -8.19 2.26 -9.15
C GLN A 109 -8.55 1.49 -7.86
N GLN A 110 -7.84 0.39 -7.56
CA GLN A 110 -8.03 -0.34 -6.31
C GLN A 110 -7.64 0.53 -5.12
N MET A 111 -6.51 1.23 -5.20
CA MET A 111 -6.11 2.20 -4.18
C MET A 111 -7.18 3.28 -3.98
N HIS A 112 -7.71 3.85 -5.07
CA HIS A 112 -8.78 4.83 -4.97
C HIS A 112 -10.01 4.27 -4.23
N HIS A 113 -10.41 3.04 -4.56
CA HIS A 113 -11.54 2.37 -3.92
C HIS A 113 -11.29 2.19 -2.41
N PHE A 114 -10.16 1.61 -2.01
CA PHE A 114 -9.90 1.28 -0.61
C PHE A 114 -9.74 2.50 0.29
N PHE A 115 -9.14 3.59 -0.21
CA PHE A 115 -8.87 4.77 0.61
C PHE A 115 -9.98 5.82 0.60
N PHE A 116 -10.75 5.95 -0.49
CA PHE A 116 -11.63 7.11 -0.67
C PHE A 116 -13.11 6.80 -0.86
N LYS A 117 -13.51 5.54 -1.10
CA LYS A 117 -14.95 5.21 -1.25
C LYS A 117 -15.72 5.04 0.07
N HIS A 118 -15.06 5.17 1.23
CA HIS A 118 -15.74 5.07 2.53
C HIS A 118 -16.10 6.44 3.12
N PRO A 119 -17.29 6.60 3.74
CA PRO A 119 -17.87 7.88 4.14
C PRO A 119 -17.11 8.63 5.25
N HIS A 120 -16.12 8.01 5.88
CA HIS A 120 -15.33 8.61 6.96
C HIS A 120 -14.32 9.66 6.47
N TRP A 121 -13.99 9.68 5.17
CA TRP A 121 -13.09 10.68 4.57
C TRP A 121 -13.74 12.07 4.41
N GLN A 122 -15.07 12.17 4.39
CA GLN A 122 -15.76 13.45 4.14
C GLN A 122 -15.84 14.40 5.36
N ARG A 123 -15.22 14.07 6.50
CA ARG A 123 -15.34 14.85 7.74
C ARG A 123 -14.00 15.34 8.35
N ALA A 124 -12.93 15.42 7.57
CA ALA A 124 -11.64 15.94 8.03
C ALA A 124 -11.18 17.13 7.18
#